data_AF-A0A969MUX0-F1
#
_entry.id   AF-A0A969MUX0-F1
#
_cell.length_a   1.000
_cell.length_b   1.000
_cell.length_c   1.000
_cell.angle_alpha   90.00
_cell.angle_beta   90.00
_cell.angle_gamma   90.00
#
_symmetry.space_group_name_H-M   'P 1'
#
loop_
_entity.id
_entity.type
_entity.pdbx_description
1 polymer ?
#
loop_
_entity_poly.entity_id
_entity_poly.type
_entity_poly.pdbx_seq_one_letter_code
_entity_poly.pdbx_strand_id
1 'polypeptide(L)' 'MPEFALPQPPLFERVEDERLHRKQRLAAAFRLFARYGFDEGIAGHITVRDPEFPD' A
#
# COMPACT_ATOMS: atom_id res chain seq x y z
N MET A 1 2.30 -25.98 -17.97
CA MET A 1 2.66 -25.13 -16.81
C MET A 1 1.36 -24.70 -16.16
N PRO A 2 1.16 -24.90 -14.84
CA PRO A 2 -0.01 -24.34 -14.18
C PRO A 2 0.05 -22.81 -14.25
N GLU A 3 -1.09 -22.19 -14.52
CA GLU A 3 -1.22 -20.73 -14.57
C GLU A 3 -1.27 -20.20 -13.13
N PHE A 4 -0.16 -19.63 -12.66
CA PHE A 4 -0.13 -18.94 -11.37
C PHE A 4 -0.69 -17.54 -11.55
N ALA A 5 -1.98 -17.35 -11.23
CA ALA A 5 -2.59 -16.04 -11.19
C ALA A 5 -2.07 -15.27 -9.97
N LEU A 6 -1.24 -14.26 -10.18
CA LEU A 6 -0.82 -13.34 -9.12
C LEU A 6 -2.02 -12.49 -8.67
N PRO A 7 -2.20 -12.26 -7.35
CA PRO A 7 -3.27 -11.40 -6.86
C PRO A 7 -3.08 -9.99 -7.40
N GLN A 8 -4.10 -9.49 -8.09
CA GLN A 8 -4.14 -8.13 -8.60
C GLN A 8 -4.74 -7.17 -7.56
N PRO A 9 -4.35 -5.89 -7.57
CA PRO A 9 -5.08 -4.88 -6.83
C PRO A 9 -6.56 -4.86 -7.26
N PRO A 10 -7.50 -4.60 -6.33
CA PRO A 10 -8.90 -4.39 -6.69
C PRO A 10 -9.04 -3.18 -7.62
N LEU A 11 -10.05 -3.20 -8.49
CA LEU A 11 -10.47 -2.05 -9.29
C LEU A 11 -11.43 -1.20 -8.45
N PHE A 12 -11.30 0.12 -8.57
CA PHE A 12 -12.15 1.08 -7.87
C PHE A 12 -12.93 1.93 -8.87
N GLU A 13 -14.22 2.13 -8.63
CA GLU A 13 -15.06 3.02 -9.45
C GLU A 13 -14.80 4.49 -9.12
N ARG A 14 -14.39 4.78 -7.88
CA ARG A 14 -14.17 6.13 -7.37
C ARG A 14 -12.75 6.31 -6.89
N VAL A 15 -12.18 7.47 -7.20
CA VAL A 15 -10.83 7.84 -6.78
C VAL A 15 -10.70 7.92 -5.25
N GLU A 16 -11.78 8.28 -4.54
CA GLU A 16 -11.77 8.30 -3.07
C GLU A 16 -11.62 6.90 -2.45
N ASP A 17 -12.23 5.89 -3.06
CA ASP A 17 -12.17 4.50 -2.57
C ASP A 17 -10.77 3.93 -2.77
N GLU A 18 -10.16 4.20 -3.93
CA GLU A 18 -8.77 3.84 -4.18
C GLU A 18 -7.81 4.54 -3.22
N ARG A 19 -8.01 5.85 -2.99
CA ARG A 19 -7.21 6.62 -2.03
C ARG A 19 -7.32 6.04 -0.63
N LEU A 20 -8.53 5.70 -0.19
CA LEU A 20 -8.75 5.06 1.11
C LEU A 20 -8.01 3.73 1.20
N HIS A 21 -8.13 2.89 0.17
CA HIS A 21 -7.42 1.61 0.09
C HIS A 21 -5.90 1.77 0.17
N ARG A 22 -5.33 2.69 -0.61
CA ARG A 22 -3.88 3.00 -0.60
C ARG A 22 -3.42 3.46 0.78
N LYS A 23 -4.18 4.35 1.46
CA LYS A 23 -3.85 4.81 2.82
C LYS A 23 -3.91 3.69 3.85
N GLN A 24 -4.91 2.80 3.77
CA GLN A 24 -5.01 1.64 4.64
C GLN A 24 -3.82 0.68 4.45
N ARG A 25 -3.43 0.42 3.19
CA ARG A 25 -2.24 -0.41 2.89
C ARG A 25 -0.95 0.23 3.35
N LEU A 26 -0.81 1.55 3.22
CA LEU A 26 0.34 2.27 3.74
C LEU A 26 0.45 2.12 5.27
N ALA A 27 -0.66 2.29 6.00
CA ALA A 27 -0.69 2.07 7.44
C ALA A 27 -0.37 0.61 7.82
N ALA A 28 -0.88 -0.36 7.05
CA ALA A 28 -0.55 -1.77 7.23
C ALA A 28 0.95 -2.06 6.98
N ALA A 29 1.56 -1.43 5.97
CA ALA A 29 2.99 -1.57 5.68
C ALA A 29 3.84 -1.11 6.87
N PHE A 30 3.57 0.07 7.45
CA PHE A 30 4.26 0.52 8.66
C PHE A 30 4.10 -0.47 9.83
N ARG A 31 2.89 -0.99 10.06
CA ARG A 31 2.63 -1.98 11.12
C ARG A 31 3.39 -3.29 10.90
N LEU A 32 3.50 -3.74 9.65
CA LEU A 32 4.28 -4.93 9.30
C LEU A 32 5.78 -4.68 9.52
N PHE A 33 6.29 -3.53 9.10
CA PHE A 33 7.71 -3.17 9.31
C PHE A 33 8.06 -3.17 10.79
N ALA A 34 7.26 -2.51 11.63
CA ALA A 34 7.44 -2.53 13.09
C ALA A 34 7.35 -3.95 13.67
N ARG A 35 6.41 -4.77 13.20
CA ARG A 35 6.25 -6.15 13.66
C ARG A 35 7.47 -7.03 13.34
N TYR A 36 8.14 -6.77 12.22
CA TYR A 36 9.29 -7.56 11.76
C TYR A 36 10.64 -6.91 12.07
N GLY A 37 10.66 -5.77 12.79
CA GLY A 37 11.89 -5.09 13.20
C GLY A 37 12.66 -4.44 12.05
N PHE A 38 11.94 -3.96 11.03
CA PHE A 38 12.53 -3.23 9.89
C PHE A 38 12.58 -1.71 10.12
N ASP A 39 12.06 -1.24 11.24
CA ASP A 39 12.12 0.15 11.68
C ASP A 39 13.42 0.45 12.47
N GLU A 40 14.00 1.62 12.23
CA GLU A 40 15.14 2.13 13.00
C GLU A 40 14.67 3.26 13.91
N GLY A 41 13.94 2.90 14.96
CA GLY A 41 13.30 3.86 15.85
C GLY A 41 12.28 4.73 15.11
N ILE A 42 12.52 6.05 15.04
CA ILE A 42 11.65 6.99 14.30
C ILE A 42 12.08 7.20 12.84
N ALA A 43 13.19 6.59 12.41
CA ALA A 43 13.70 6.76 11.07
C ALA A 43 12.92 5.92 10.05
N GLY A 44 12.84 6.42 8.82
CA GLY A 44 12.20 5.76 7.70
C GLY A 44 10.92 6.46 7.23
N HIS A 45 10.62 6.32 5.95
CA HIS A 45 9.40 6.81 5.33
C HIS A 45 8.97 5.84 4.24
N ILE A 46 7.66 5.61 4.16
CA ILE A 46 7.01 4.92 3.06
C ILE A 46 6.00 5.92 2.51
N THR A 47 6.00 6.10 1.20
CA THR A 47 5.06 6.99 0.52
C THR A 47 4.21 6.17 -0.45
N VAL A 48 2.99 6.64 -0.69
CA VAL A 48 2.12 6.12 -1.74
C VAL A 48 1.60 7.30 -2.52
N ARG A 49 1.66 7.20 -3.85
CA ARG A 49 1.20 8.25 -4.76
C ARG A 49 -0.32 8.40 -4.64
N ASP A 50 -0.81 9.63 -4.69
CA ASP A 50 -2.25 9.88 -4.72
C ASP A 50 -2.84 9.43 -6.07
N PRO A 51 -3.98 8.72 -6.10
CA PRO A 51 -4.58 8.26 -7.35
C PRO A 51 -5.19 9.38 -8.20
N GLU A 52 -5.53 10.54 -7.62
CA GLU A 52 -6.09 11.69 -8.35
C GLU A 52 -5.01 12.54 -9.03
N PHE A 53 -3.81 12.56 -8.45
CA PHE A 53 -2.67 13.34 -8.95
C PHE A 53 -1.47 12.40 -9.23
N PRO A 54 -1.53 11.64 -10.33
CA PRO A 54 -0.54 10.59 -10.61
C PRO A 54 0.79 11.10 -11.19
N ASP A 55 0.89 12.37 -11.59
CA ASP A 55 2.07 12.94 -12.25
C ASP A 55 3.25 13.22 -11.29
#